data_AF-H0F474-F1
#
_entry.id   AF-H0F474-F1
#
_cell.length_a   1.000
_cell.length_b   1.000
_cell.length_c   1.000
_cell.angle_alpha   90.00
_cell.angle_beta   90.00
_cell.angle_gamma   90.00
#
_symmetry.space_group_name_H-M   'P 1'
#
loop_
_entity.id
_entity.type
_entity.pdbx_description
1 polymer ?
#
loop_
_entity_poly.entity_id
_entity_poly.type
_entity_poly.pdbx_seq_one_letter_code
_entity_poly.pdbx_strand_id
1 'polypeptide(L)'
;MTNTLISVDLEQSPYENKQIHNRWHPDIPMAVWVKPGDDFILETYDWTGGAIKNDDSADDVRDVDLSTVHFLSGPVGVEGAEPGDLLVVDLLDIGAKPDSLWGFNGFFSRNNGGGFLTDHFPHAQKSIWDFHGMFTSSRHIPGVNFAGLIHPGLIGCLPDKKLLDTWNQREQALIDTNPNRVPPLANPPAPKTAHMGALQGADRDKAAAEGARTVPPREHGGNCDIKDLSRGARVFFPVYVKGGGLSVGDLHFSQGDGEITFCGAIEMAGWVHMRVSLIKGGMEKYAIKNPIFKPSPITPAYKDFLIFEGISVDEGGKQHYLDVNVAYRQACLNAIEYLKKFGYSGAQAYSLLGCAPVQGHISGVVDIPNSCATLWLPTEIFDFDIQPSAAGPVKHIKGDVDMPLSRDR
;
A
#
# COMPACT_ATOMS: atom_id res chain seq x y z
N MET A 1 -2.66 -26.35 -14.51
CA MET A 1 -2.36 -25.44 -13.39
C MET A 1 -1.12 -24.67 -13.78
N THR A 2 -1.16 -23.35 -13.70
CA THR A 2 -0.04 -22.47 -13.99
C THR A 2 1.06 -22.68 -12.94
N ASN A 3 2.34 -22.59 -13.33
CA ASN A 3 3.46 -22.87 -12.43
C ASN A 3 3.75 -21.68 -11.50
N THR A 4 4.05 -21.98 -10.24
CA THR A 4 4.66 -21.02 -9.30
C THR A 4 6.16 -20.93 -9.57
N LEU A 5 6.66 -19.75 -9.94
CA LEU A 5 8.08 -19.53 -10.30
C LEU A 5 8.92 -19.01 -9.13
N ILE A 6 8.30 -18.30 -8.19
CA ILE A 6 8.90 -17.89 -6.92
C ILE A 6 7.96 -18.38 -5.83
N SER A 7 8.47 -19.26 -4.98
CA SER A 7 7.76 -19.79 -3.81
C SER A 7 8.25 -19.10 -2.53
N VAL A 8 7.36 -18.96 -1.57
CA VAL A 8 7.61 -18.34 -0.27
C VAL A 8 7.17 -19.29 0.85
N ASP A 9 8.11 -19.62 1.70
CA ASP A 9 7.89 -20.26 3.00
C ASP A 9 7.83 -19.16 4.08
N LEU A 10 6.68 -19.01 4.73
CA LEU A 10 6.47 -17.96 5.74
C LEU A 10 7.23 -18.21 7.04
N GLU A 11 7.73 -19.43 7.27
CA GLU A 11 8.61 -19.74 8.41
C GLU A 11 10.08 -19.38 8.13
N GLN A 12 10.44 -19.22 6.84
CA GLN A 12 11.78 -18.85 6.43
C GLN A 12 11.99 -17.33 6.50
N SER A 13 13.18 -16.90 6.95
CA SER A 13 13.56 -15.49 6.88
C SER A 13 13.64 -15.01 5.42
N PRO A 14 13.04 -13.86 5.05
CA PRO A 14 13.11 -13.35 3.68
C PRO A 14 14.54 -13.15 3.15
N TYR A 15 15.51 -12.89 4.03
CA TYR A 15 16.92 -12.71 3.69
C TYR A 15 17.59 -13.99 3.16
N GLU A 16 17.04 -15.17 3.47
CA GLU A 16 17.55 -16.45 2.98
C GLU A 16 17.07 -16.77 1.56
N ASN A 17 15.94 -16.19 1.16
CA ASN A 17 15.37 -16.40 -0.17
C ASN A 17 15.97 -15.41 -1.18
N LYS A 18 16.84 -15.92 -2.07
CA LYS A 18 17.57 -15.10 -3.07
C LYS A 18 16.68 -14.54 -4.19
N GLN A 19 15.43 -15.00 -4.29
CA GLN A 19 14.43 -14.50 -5.24
C GLN A 19 13.58 -13.36 -4.63
N ILE A 20 13.96 -12.90 -3.44
CA ILE A 20 13.37 -11.76 -2.73
C ILE A 20 14.38 -10.61 -2.67
N HIS A 21 13.92 -9.36 -2.71
CA HIS A 21 14.74 -8.18 -2.44
C HIS A 21 13.92 -7.08 -1.75
N ASN A 22 14.57 -6.09 -1.14
CA ASN A 22 13.86 -4.98 -0.47
C ASN A 22 14.39 -3.58 -0.79
N ARG A 23 15.18 -3.46 -1.86
CA ARG A 23 15.66 -2.19 -2.42
C ARG A 23 15.48 -2.18 -3.93
N TRP A 24 15.35 -0.99 -4.49
CA TRP A 24 15.43 -0.79 -5.93
C TRP A 24 16.86 -0.48 -6.35
N HIS A 25 17.41 -1.30 -7.24
CA HIS A 25 18.75 -1.11 -7.78
C HIS A 25 18.89 -1.79 -9.16
N PRO A 26 19.53 -1.16 -10.17
CA PRO A 26 19.61 -1.71 -11.53
C PRO A 26 20.35 -3.05 -11.61
N ASP A 27 21.31 -3.27 -10.71
CA ASP A 27 22.20 -4.44 -10.76
C ASP A 27 21.65 -5.69 -10.06
N ILE A 28 20.45 -5.64 -9.46
CA ILE A 28 19.86 -6.85 -8.85
C ILE A 28 19.60 -7.88 -9.96
N PRO A 29 20.19 -9.10 -9.89
CA PRO A 29 19.99 -10.12 -10.91
C PRO A 29 18.53 -10.56 -10.96
N MET A 30 18.05 -10.87 -12.17
CA MET A 30 16.73 -11.47 -12.35
C MET A 30 16.63 -12.79 -11.57
N ALA A 31 15.59 -12.93 -10.75
CA ALA A 31 15.30 -14.13 -9.97
C ALA A 31 14.86 -15.31 -10.85
N VAL A 32 14.20 -15.02 -11.98
CA VAL A 32 13.72 -15.99 -12.99
C VAL A 32 13.52 -15.28 -14.33
N TRP A 33 13.54 -16.03 -15.43
CA TRP A 33 13.28 -15.54 -16.77
C TRP A 33 12.02 -16.18 -17.37
N VAL A 34 11.22 -15.38 -18.06
CA VAL A 34 10.00 -15.79 -18.77
C VAL A 34 9.94 -15.20 -20.17
N LYS A 35 9.06 -15.73 -21.02
CA LYS A 35 8.83 -15.23 -22.38
C LYS A 35 7.60 -14.32 -22.42
N PRO A 36 7.56 -13.33 -23.33
CA PRO A 36 6.33 -12.61 -23.61
C PRO A 36 5.19 -13.56 -23.98
N GLY A 37 4.06 -13.46 -23.28
CA GLY A 37 2.89 -14.32 -23.41
C GLY A 37 2.71 -15.33 -22.27
N ASP A 38 3.77 -15.63 -21.52
CA ASP A 38 3.72 -16.57 -20.40
C ASP A 38 2.83 -16.04 -19.27
N ASP A 39 2.07 -16.94 -18.64
CA ASP A 39 1.44 -16.72 -17.34
C ASP A 39 2.07 -17.61 -16.26
N PHE A 40 2.19 -17.06 -15.05
CA PHE A 40 2.88 -17.67 -13.92
C PHE A 40 2.38 -17.12 -12.59
N ILE A 41 2.71 -17.81 -11.49
CA ILE A 41 2.39 -17.39 -10.13
C ILE A 41 3.68 -17.00 -9.39
N LEU A 42 3.62 -15.92 -8.62
CA LEU A 42 4.63 -15.56 -7.63
C LEU A 42 3.95 -15.54 -6.25
N GLU A 43 4.53 -16.23 -5.27
CA GLU A 43 4.14 -16.08 -3.86
C GLU A 43 4.89 -14.90 -3.24
N THR A 44 4.32 -14.31 -2.20
CA THR A 44 4.88 -13.14 -1.50
C THR A 44 4.80 -13.32 0.01
N TYR A 45 5.80 -12.80 0.71
CA TYR A 45 5.64 -12.46 2.13
C TYR A 45 4.62 -11.31 2.27
N ASP A 46 4.13 -11.06 3.49
CA ASP A 46 3.65 -9.72 3.82
C ASP A 46 4.83 -8.74 3.77
N TRP A 47 4.55 -7.45 3.66
CA TRP A 47 5.58 -6.44 3.43
C TRP A 47 6.66 -6.35 4.53
N THR A 48 6.32 -6.76 5.76
CA THR A 48 7.23 -6.80 6.90
C THR A 48 8.05 -8.09 7.00
N GLY A 49 7.70 -9.11 6.21
CA GLY A 49 8.35 -10.42 6.26
C GLY A 49 7.98 -11.20 7.53
N GLY A 50 6.75 -11.01 8.03
CA GLY A 50 6.23 -11.68 9.21
C GLY A 50 6.56 -11.01 10.53
N ALA A 51 6.88 -9.71 10.58
CA ALA A 51 7.13 -9.01 11.84
C ALA A 51 5.85 -8.88 12.68
N ILE A 52 4.71 -8.61 12.03
CA ILE A 52 3.42 -8.41 12.68
C ILE A 52 2.70 -9.74 12.91
N LYS A 53 2.06 -9.89 14.08
CA LYS A 53 1.43 -11.12 14.55
C LYS A 53 -0.08 -10.98 14.70
N ASN A 54 -0.77 -12.11 14.52
CA ASN A 54 -2.19 -12.23 14.83
C ASN A 54 -2.39 -12.42 16.34
N ASP A 55 -2.36 -11.31 17.06
CA ASP A 55 -2.66 -11.22 18.49
C ASP A 55 -3.30 -9.86 18.80
N ASP A 56 -3.59 -9.63 20.08
CA ASP A 56 -4.31 -8.44 20.55
C ASP A 56 -3.35 -7.46 21.27
N SER A 57 -2.09 -7.37 20.82
CA SER A 57 -1.10 -6.36 21.23
C SER A 57 -0.64 -5.54 20.04
N ALA A 58 -0.41 -4.23 20.19
CA ALA A 58 0.13 -3.38 19.13
C ALA A 58 1.65 -3.15 19.25
N ASP A 59 2.34 -3.94 20.10
CA ASP A 59 3.77 -3.76 20.36
C ASP A 59 4.63 -4.06 19.13
N ASP A 60 4.22 -5.04 18.33
CA ASP A 60 4.88 -5.38 17.07
C ASP A 60 4.77 -4.23 16.05
N VAL A 61 3.61 -3.58 15.93
CA VAL A 61 3.44 -2.38 15.11
C VAL A 61 4.27 -1.21 15.65
N ARG A 62 4.37 -1.06 16.98
CA ARG A 62 5.22 -0.01 17.58
C ARG A 62 6.69 -0.23 17.26
N ASP A 63 7.16 -1.47 17.37
CA ASP A 63 8.59 -1.81 17.44
C ASP A 63 9.17 -2.32 16.10
N VAL A 64 8.35 -2.49 15.05
CA VAL A 64 8.80 -2.99 13.74
C VAL A 64 9.91 -2.11 13.15
N ASP A 65 10.96 -2.75 12.62
CA ASP A 65 12.04 -2.06 11.92
C ASP A 65 11.59 -1.71 10.49
N LEU A 66 11.05 -0.50 10.33
CA LEU A 66 10.61 0.04 9.05
C LEU A 66 11.75 0.23 8.04
N SER A 67 13.02 -0.03 8.36
CA SER A 67 14.10 -0.06 7.36
C SER A 67 14.10 -1.36 6.54
N THR A 68 13.49 -2.42 7.04
CA THR A 68 13.45 -3.74 6.38
C THR A 68 12.49 -3.80 5.20
N VAL A 69 11.42 -3.03 5.24
CA VAL A 69 10.33 -3.08 4.25
C VAL A 69 10.75 -2.49 2.90
N HIS A 70 10.23 -2.98 1.78
CA HIS A 70 9.23 -4.05 1.59
C HIS A 70 9.93 -5.30 1.02
N PHE A 71 9.60 -6.52 1.47
CA PHE A 71 10.14 -7.73 0.86
C PHE A 71 9.37 -8.11 -0.42
N LEU A 72 10.02 -7.91 -1.58
CA LEU A 72 9.43 -8.08 -2.90
C LEU A 72 9.90 -9.37 -3.57
N SER A 73 8.97 -10.06 -4.22
CA SER A 73 9.24 -11.23 -5.04
C SER A 73 9.63 -10.82 -6.46
N GLY A 74 10.83 -11.19 -6.88
CA GLY A 74 11.42 -10.76 -8.16
C GLY A 74 12.92 -10.47 -8.02
N PRO A 75 13.55 -9.83 -9.02
CA PRO A 75 12.95 -9.32 -10.26
C PRO A 75 12.71 -10.42 -11.30
N VAL A 76 11.55 -10.44 -11.95
CA VAL A 76 11.25 -11.32 -13.08
C VAL A 76 11.74 -10.68 -14.38
N GLY A 77 12.66 -11.36 -15.07
CA GLY A 77 13.16 -10.96 -16.38
C GLY A 77 12.25 -11.43 -17.51
N VAL A 78 11.93 -10.53 -18.44
CA VAL A 78 11.15 -10.86 -19.64
C VAL A 78 12.04 -10.83 -20.88
N GLU A 79 12.16 -11.97 -21.56
CA GLU A 79 12.99 -12.10 -22.77
C GLU A 79 12.60 -11.05 -23.83
N GLY A 80 13.59 -10.30 -24.31
CA GLY A 80 13.41 -9.28 -25.35
C GLY A 80 12.85 -7.94 -24.88
N ALA A 81 12.60 -7.74 -23.58
CA ALA A 81 12.30 -6.42 -23.02
C ALA A 81 13.56 -5.54 -23.03
N GLU A 82 13.43 -4.31 -23.55
CA GLU A 82 14.52 -3.34 -23.66
C GLU A 82 14.08 -1.97 -23.10
N PRO A 83 15.02 -1.12 -22.64
CA PRO A 83 14.69 0.23 -22.18
C PRO A 83 13.84 1.00 -23.20
N GLY A 84 12.76 1.65 -22.74
CA GLY A 84 11.80 2.37 -23.61
C GLY A 84 10.57 1.55 -24.03
N ASP A 85 10.56 0.24 -23.79
CA ASP A 85 9.36 -0.58 -23.95
C ASP A 85 8.30 -0.29 -22.86
N LEU A 86 7.07 -0.77 -23.10
CA LEU A 86 6.12 -1.01 -22.02
C LEU A 86 6.02 -2.52 -21.76
N LEU A 87 6.15 -2.89 -20.49
CA LEU A 87 5.79 -4.21 -19.99
C LEU A 87 4.30 -4.20 -19.66
N VAL A 88 3.53 -5.02 -20.37
CA VAL A 88 2.09 -5.21 -20.12
C VAL A 88 1.92 -6.37 -19.15
N VAL A 89 1.24 -6.13 -18.04
CA VAL A 89 0.95 -7.14 -17.01
C VAL A 89 -0.55 -7.25 -16.85
N ASP A 90 -1.08 -8.44 -17.11
CA ASP A 90 -2.44 -8.83 -16.72
C ASP A 90 -2.37 -9.45 -15.33
N LEU A 91 -3.01 -8.83 -14.34
CA LEU A 91 -3.19 -9.42 -13.01
C LEU A 91 -4.38 -10.38 -13.10
N LEU A 92 -4.12 -11.67 -13.35
CA LEU A 92 -5.19 -12.65 -13.63
C LEU A 92 -5.98 -12.99 -12.37
N ASP A 93 -5.30 -13.18 -11.23
CA ASP A 93 -5.92 -13.34 -9.92
C ASP A 93 -4.90 -13.04 -8.80
N ILE A 94 -5.38 -12.73 -7.60
CA ILE A 94 -4.59 -12.46 -6.40
C ILE A 94 -5.34 -13.03 -5.20
N GLY A 95 -4.62 -13.64 -4.26
CA GLY A 95 -5.23 -14.14 -3.03
C GLY A 95 -4.24 -14.35 -1.90
N ALA A 96 -4.79 -14.63 -0.71
CA ALA A 96 -4.03 -15.02 0.46
C ALA A 96 -3.51 -16.47 0.33
N LYS A 97 -2.46 -16.81 1.07
CA LYS A 97 -2.02 -18.20 1.18
C LYS A 97 -3.02 -19.03 2.03
N PRO A 98 -3.27 -20.31 1.70
CA PRO A 98 -4.22 -21.14 2.45
C PRO A 98 -3.87 -21.35 3.93
N ASP A 99 -2.59 -21.23 4.28
CA ASP A 99 -2.05 -21.34 5.65
C ASP A 99 -1.98 -19.99 6.39
N SER A 100 -2.39 -18.89 5.74
CA SER A 100 -2.39 -17.53 6.31
C SER A 100 -3.64 -16.74 5.89
N LEU A 101 -4.81 -17.22 6.28
CA LEU A 101 -6.12 -16.63 5.97
C LEU A 101 -6.50 -15.45 6.90
N TRP A 102 -5.55 -14.58 7.16
CA TRP A 102 -5.71 -13.37 7.95
C TRP A 102 -4.75 -12.28 7.46
N GLY A 103 -5.06 -11.04 7.82
CA GLY A 103 -4.21 -9.89 7.58
C GLY A 103 -4.29 -8.88 8.72
N PHE A 104 -3.52 -7.81 8.62
CA PHE A 104 -3.48 -6.78 9.65
C PHE A 104 -3.60 -5.37 9.06
N ASN A 105 -4.05 -4.46 9.90
CA ASN A 105 -3.95 -3.02 9.70
C ASN A 105 -3.47 -2.42 11.03
N GLY A 106 -2.94 -1.21 11.01
CA GLY A 106 -2.48 -0.53 12.19
C GLY A 106 -2.21 0.94 11.96
N PHE A 107 -1.86 1.61 13.04
CA PHE A 107 -1.31 2.96 13.00
C PHE A 107 0.11 2.85 13.54
N PHE A 108 1.08 3.45 12.85
CA PHE A 108 2.39 3.57 13.44
C PHE A 108 2.38 4.62 14.54
N SER A 109 3.25 4.42 15.54
CA SER A 109 3.61 5.49 16.45
C SER A 109 4.19 6.66 15.65
N ARG A 110 3.93 7.91 16.10
CA ARG A 110 4.62 9.09 15.56
C ARG A 110 6.13 8.90 15.51
N ASN A 111 6.67 8.24 16.53
CA ASN A 111 8.11 8.06 16.71
C ASN A 111 8.69 6.93 15.86
N ASN A 112 7.86 6.13 15.19
CA ASN A 112 8.27 5.05 14.30
C ASN A 112 7.35 4.92 13.07
N GLY A 113 7.28 5.96 12.24
CA GLY A 113 6.56 5.94 10.96
C GLY A 113 5.50 7.04 10.83
N GLY A 114 4.58 7.14 11.80
CA GLY A 114 3.43 8.03 11.73
C GLY A 114 2.38 7.60 10.69
N GLY A 115 1.78 8.56 10.00
CA GLY A 115 0.60 8.35 9.15
C GLY A 115 -0.19 9.64 8.96
N PHE A 116 -1.32 9.55 8.26
CA PHE A 116 -2.07 10.74 7.84
C PHE A 116 -2.69 11.51 9.02
N LEU A 117 -3.17 10.80 10.04
CA LEU A 117 -3.83 11.38 11.22
C LEU A 117 -3.01 11.20 12.51
N THR A 118 -1.68 11.14 12.42
CA THR A 118 -0.78 10.94 13.57
C THR A 118 -0.87 12.05 14.64
N ASP A 119 -1.36 13.24 14.29
CA ASP A 119 -1.66 14.28 15.27
C ASP A 119 -2.88 13.96 16.16
N HIS A 120 -3.77 13.09 15.68
CA HIS A 120 -4.96 12.61 16.41
C HIS A 120 -4.74 11.22 17.04
N PHE A 121 -3.99 10.36 16.35
CA PHE A 121 -3.68 8.99 16.76
C PHE A 121 -2.15 8.79 16.80
N PRO A 122 -1.44 9.33 17.80
CA PRO A 122 0.03 9.32 17.83
C PRO A 122 0.64 8.00 18.29
N HIS A 123 -0.16 7.09 18.85
CA HIS A 123 0.30 5.82 19.43
C HIS A 123 0.04 4.67 18.48
N ALA A 124 0.88 3.63 18.57
CA ALA A 124 0.73 2.46 17.73
C ALA A 124 -0.55 1.70 18.07
N GLN A 125 -1.29 1.27 17.06
CA GLN A 125 -2.47 0.43 17.20
C GLN A 125 -2.53 -0.66 16.13
N LYS A 126 -3.34 -1.68 16.34
CA LYS A 126 -3.51 -2.81 15.41
C LYS A 126 -4.97 -3.23 15.28
N SER A 127 -5.41 -3.61 14.10
CA SER A 127 -6.60 -4.42 13.86
C SER A 127 -6.23 -5.64 13.02
N ILE A 128 -6.94 -6.74 13.23
CA ILE A 128 -6.68 -8.01 12.55
C ILE A 128 -7.94 -8.40 11.81
N TRP A 129 -7.76 -8.88 10.59
CA TRP A 129 -8.81 -9.14 9.64
C TRP A 129 -8.75 -10.60 9.20
N ASP A 130 -9.85 -11.33 9.39
CA ASP A 130 -9.94 -12.73 8.97
C ASP A 130 -10.53 -12.80 7.55
N PHE A 131 -10.06 -13.75 6.73
CA PHE A 131 -10.50 -13.92 5.35
C PHE A 131 -11.50 -15.07 5.21
N HIS A 132 -12.67 -14.77 4.66
CA HIS A 132 -13.78 -15.70 4.46
C HIS A 132 -14.12 -15.78 2.96
N GLY A 133 -13.27 -16.48 2.20
CA GLY A 133 -13.38 -16.51 0.74
C GLY A 133 -13.10 -15.13 0.15
N MET A 134 -14.13 -14.46 -0.36
CA MET A 134 -14.03 -13.09 -0.91
C MET A 134 -14.24 -11.99 0.15
N PHE A 135 -14.70 -12.35 1.34
CA PHE A 135 -15.11 -11.40 2.38
C PHE A 135 -14.08 -11.30 3.50
N THR A 136 -14.14 -10.22 4.24
CA THR A 136 -13.36 -10.03 5.47
C THR A 136 -14.17 -9.31 6.54
N SER A 137 -13.79 -9.58 7.79
CA SER A 137 -14.29 -8.90 8.99
C SER A 137 -13.17 -8.83 10.02
N SER A 138 -13.28 -7.90 10.98
CA SER A 138 -12.32 -7.77 12.06
C SER A 138 -12.97 -8.01 13.41
N ARG A 139 -12.35 -8.83 14.26
CA ARG A 139 -12.74 -8.96 15.66
C ARG A 139 -12.65 -7.64 16.44
N HIS A 140 -11.86 -6.67 15.96
CA HIS A 140 -11.67 -5.37 16.59
C HIS A 140 -12.67 -4.30 16.11
N ILE A 141 -13.42 -4.57 15.01
CA ILE A 141 -14.35 -3.61 14.40
C ILE A 141 -15.71 -4.32 14.16
N PRO A 142 -16.58 -4.40 15.17
CA PRO A 142 -17.85 -5.12 15.06
C PRO A 142 -18.84 -4.43 14.10
N GLY A 143 -19.77 -5.23 13.57
CA GLY A 143 -20.84 -4.76 12.68
C GLY A 143 -20.40 -4.43 11.25
N VAL A 144 -19.19 -4.82 10.86
CA VAL A 144 -18.62 -4.58 9.52
C VAL A 144 -18.27 -5.89 8.84
N ASN A 145 -18.68 -6.05 7.58
CA ASN A 145 -18.27 -7.13 6.70
C ASN A 145 -18.30 -6.67 5.24
N PHE A 146 -17.21 -6.89 4.50
CA PHE A 146 -17.14 -6.48 3.09
C PHE A 146 -16.31 -7.42 2.22
N ALA A 147 -16.57 -7.38 0.91
CA ALA A 147 -15.78 -8.07 -0.08
C ALA A 147 -14.47 -7.31 -0.33
N GLY A 148 -13.36 -8.04 -0.36
CA GLY A 148 -12.04 -7.46 -0.58
C GLY A 148 -11.86 -6.92 -2.00
N LEU A 149 -11.31 -5.73 -2.13
CA LEU A 149 -10.76 -5.21 -3.37
C LEU A 149 -9.26 -5.56 -3.42
N ILE A 150 -8.97 -6.82 -3.76
CA ILE A 150 -7.64 -7.42 -3.60
C ILE A 150 -6.66 -6.89 -4.66
N HIS A 151 -5.52 -6.36 -4.25
CA HIS A 151 -4.53 -5.71 -5.12
C HIS A 151 -3.10 -5.82 -4.54
N PRO A 152 -2.04 -5.62 -5.34
CA PRO A 152 -0.72 -5.31 -4.83
C PRO A 152 -0.61 -3.81 -4.53
N GLY A 153 -0.18 -3.43 -3.33
CA GLY A 153 0.27 -2.08 -3.02
C GLY A 153 1.53 -1.72 -3.81
N LEU A 154 2.43 -2.70 -3.97
CA LEU A 154 3.72 -2.55 -4.61
C LEU A 154 3.94 -3.46 -5.82
N ILE A 155 4.05 -2.85 -7.00
CA ILE A 155 4.49 -3.54 -8.22
C ILE A 155 5.22 -2.58 -9.19
N GLY A 156 6.31 -3.02 -9.80
CA GLY A 156 7.06 -2.19 -10.76
C GLY A 156 8.33 -2.85 -11.31
N CYS A 157 8.94 -2.19 -12.30
CA CYS A 157 10.18 -2.63 -12.94
C CYS A 157 11.43 -2.06 -12.24
N LEU A 158 12.60 -2.69 -12.40
CA LEU A 158 13.87 -2.12 -11.95
C LEU A 158 14.15 -0.75 -12.61
N PRO A 159 14.70 0.22 -11.87
CA PRO A 159 15.18 1.48 -12.45
C PRO A 159 16.49 1.28 -13.22
N ASP A 160 16.81 2.19 -14.14
CA ASP A 160 18.19 2.36 -14.61
C ASP A 160 19.02 3.17 -13.59
N LYS A 161 20.34 3.23 -13.80
CA LYS A 161 21.25 3.97 -12.90
C LYS A 161 20.90 5.45 -12.81
N LYS A 162 20.52 6.09 -13.92
CA LYS A 162 20.19 7.51 -13.96
C LYS A 162 18.94 7.83 -13.12
N LEU A 163 17.93 6.99 -13.22
CA LEU A 163 16.68 7.13 -12.47
C LEU A 163 16.92 6.91 -10.97
N LEU A 164 17.69 5.88 -10.60
CA LEU A 164 18.11 5.64 -9.22
C LEU A 164 18.85 6.86 -8.63
N ASP A 165 19.84 7.39 -9.35
CA ASP A 165 20.62 8.54 -8.88
C ASP A 165 19.73 9.78 -8.71
N THR A 166 18.76 9.99 -9.61
CA THR A 166 17.78 11.07 -9.53
C THR A 166 16.92 10.95 -8.27
N TRP A 167 16.47 9.75 -7.94
CA TRP A 167 15.67 9.49 -6.74
C TRP A 167 16.45 9.80 -5.47
N ASN A 168 17.65 9.22 -5.34
CA ASN A 168 18.51 9.42 -4.18
C ASN A 168 18.85 10.91 -3.98
N GLN A 169 19.16 11.63 -5.06
CA GLN A 169 19.50 13.05 -4.98
C GLN A 169 18.33 13.90 -4.48
N ARG A 170 17.14 13.77 -5.07
CA ARG A 170 16.00 14.64 -4.73
C ARG A 170 15.41 14.32 -3.36
N GLU A 171 15.41 13.04 -2.98
CA GLU A 171 14.87 12.59 -1.68
C GLU A 171 15.82 12.96 -0.55
N GLN A 172 17.13 12.84 -0.75
CA GLN A 172 18.12 13.35 0.20
C GLN A 172 18.00 14.87 0.37
N ALA A 173 17.86 15.62 -0.73
CA ALA A 173 17.70 17.07 -0.67
C ALA A 173 16.45 17.47 0.14
N LEU A 174 15.36 16.70 0.09
CA LEU A 174 14.18 16.92 0.92
C LEU A 174 14.47 16.67 2.40
N ILE A 175 15.16 15.57 2.73
CA ILE A 175 15.58 15.25 4.10
C ILE A 175 16.42 16.40 4.67
N ASP A 176 17.37 16.91 3.89
CA ASP A 176 18.28 17.98 4.30
C ASP A 176 17.56 19.30 4.66
N THR A 177 16.32 19.51 4.20
CA THR A 177 15.51 20.68 4.58
C THR A 177 15.05 20.65 6.03
N ASN A 178 14.87 19.46 6.62
CA ASN A 178 14.52 19.26 8.03
C ASN A 178 14.94 17.87 8.51
N PRO A 179 16.25 17.64 8.72
CA PRO A 179 16.81 16.29 8.92
C PRO A 179 16.40 15.63 10.24
N ASN A 180 15.90 16.41 11.21
CA ASN A 180 15.49 15.93 12.53
C ASN A 180 13.96 15.87 12.69
N ARG A 181 13.19 16.01 11.61
CA ARG A 181 11.72 15.92 11.66
C ARG A 181 11.29 14.52 12.08
N VAL A 182 10.28 14.44 12.94
CA VAL A 182 9.61 13.19 13.31
C VAL A 182 8.11 13.31 13.02
N PRO A 183 7.52 12.44 12.18
CA PRO A 183 8.18 11.43 11.35
C PRO A 183 9.14 12.02 10.27
N PRO A 184 10.07 11.23 9.69
CA PRO A 184 10.97 11.73 8.66
C PRO A 184 10.23 12.16 7.39
N LEU A 185 10.85 13.02 6.58
CA LEU A 185 10.28 13.49 5.30
C LEU A 185 10.42 12.47 4.16
N ALA A 186 11.51 11.71 4.17
CA ALA A 186 11.79 10.60 3.25
C ALA A 186 12.77 9.63 3.93
N ASN A 187 13.00 8.47 3.31
CA ASN A 187 13.87 7.43 3.84
C ASN A 187 15.10 7.25 2.93
N PRO A 188 16.32 7.54 3.40
CA PRO A 188 17.53 7.39 2.59
C PRO A 188 17.87 5.90 2.37
N PRO A 189 18.78 5.56 1.44
CA PRO A 189 19.35 4.23 1.32
C PRO A 189 19.82 3.67 2.68
N ALA A 190 19.46 2.41 2.96
CA ALA A 190 19.69 1.78 4.26
C ALA A 190 20.37 0.41 4.08
N PRO A 191 21.71 0.35 4.02
CA PRO A 191 22.46 -0.87 3.68
C PRO A 191 22.40 -1.98 4.73
N LYS A 192 22.18 -1.63 6.01
CA LYS A 192 22.22 -2.59 7.13
C LYS A 192 21.16 -3.68 7.01
N THR A 193 19.98 -3.30 6.56
CA THR A 193 18.80 -4.19 6.39
C THR A 193 18.49 -4.45 4.92
N ALA A 194 19.42 -4.13 4.01
CA ALA A 194 19.21 -4.32 2.59
C ALA A 194 19.35 -5.80 2.19
N HIS A 195 18.29 -6.37 1.65
CA HIS A 195 18.30 -7.63 0.92
C HIS A 195 18.36 -7.32 -0.58
N MET A 196 19.44 -7.72 -1.23
CA MET A 196 19.75 -7.38 -2.62
C MET A 196 19.58 -8.58 -3.56
N GLY A 197 18.68 -9.52 -3.20
CA GLY A 197 18.45 -10.74 -3.94
C GLY A 197 19.69 -11.63 -4.01
N ALA A 198 20.07 -12.02 -5.21
CA ALA A 198 21.19 -12.92 -5.44
C ALA A 198 22.58 -12.24 -5.42
N LEU A 199 22.67 -10.89 -5.31
CA LEU A 199 23.96 -10.19 -5.24
C LEU A 199 24.81 -10.67 -4.06
N GLN A 200 26.13 -10.72 -4.24
CA GLN A 200 27.08 -11.15 -3.22
C GLN A 200 28.30 -10.23 -3.12
N GLY A 201 28.99 -10.28 -1.99
CA GLY A 201 30.29 -9.63 -1.78
C GLY A 201 30.29 -8.13 -2.05
N ALA A 202 31.37 -7.63 -2.65
CA ALA A 202 31.57 -6.19 -2.88
C ALA A 202 30.48 -5.55 -3.76
N ASP A 203 29.96 -6.27 -4.75
CA ASP A 203 28.89 -5.77 -5.61
C ASP A 203 27.59 -5.60 -4.83
N ARG A 204 27.28 -6.55 -3.93
CA ARG A 204 26.15 -6.43 -3.00
C ARG A 204 26.32 -5.24 -2.08
N ASP A 205 27.49 -5.07 -1.47
CA ASP A 205 27.72 -4.03 -0.48
C ASP A 205 27.66 -2.63 -1.11
N LYS A 206 28.20 -2.49 -2.32
CA LYS A 206 28.08 -1.27 -3.11
C LYS A 206 26.62 -0.97 -3.44
N ALA A 207 25.89 -1.94 -4.00
CA ALA A 207 24.49 -1.76 -4.38
C ALA A 207 23.59 -1.48 -3.17
N ALA A 208 23.84 -2.13 -2.03
CA ALA A 208 23.10 -1.91 -0.79
C ALA A 208 23.29 -0.48 -0.23
N ALA A 209 24.46 0.12 -0.44
CA ALA A 209 24.76 1.47 0.03
C ALA A 209 24.01 2.57 -0.74
N GLU A 210 23.63 2.31 -1.99
CA GLU A 210 22.92 3.27 -2.85
C GLU A 210 21.51 2.82 -3.27
N GLY A 211 21.10 1.60 -2.92
CA GLY A 211 19.80 1.04 -3.26
C GLY A 211 18.66 1.84 -2.62
N ALA A 212 17.75 2.35 -3.45
CA ALA A 212 16.65 3.17 -2.98
C ALA A 212 15.67 2.33 -2.15
N ARG A 213 15.12 2.94 -1.09
CA ARG A 213 14.02 2.36 -0.31
C ARG A 213 12.80 2.19 -1.20
N THR A 214 12.04 1.12 -0.98
CA THR A 214 10.84 0.81 -1.76
C THR A 214 9.60 1.58 -1.29
N VAL A 215 9.70 2.38 -0.22
CA VAL A 215 8.57 3.07 0.44
C VAL A 215 7.75 4.01 -0.46
N PRO A 216 8.32 4.95 -1.23
CA PRO A 216 7.48 5.88 -1.98
C PRO A 216 7.14 5.37 -3.39
N PRO A 217 5.99 5.78 -3.95
CA PRO A 217 5.72 5.64 -5.38
C PRO A 217 6.70 6.51 -6.18
N ARG A 218 7.13 6.01 -7.33
CA ARG A 218 8.02 6.74 -8.24
C ARG A 218 7.58 6.58 -9.70
N GLU A 219 8.38 7.12 -10.63
CA GLU A 219 8.10 7.11 -12.06
C GLU A 219 7.87 5.69 -12.63
N HIS A 220 8.45 4.67 -12.01
CA HIS A 220 8.32 3.29 -12.46
C HIS A 220 7.07 2.56 -11.95
N GLY A 221 6.24 3.20 -11.13
CA GLY A 221 5.28 2.51 -10.25
C GLY A 221 5.88 2.34 -8.86
N GLY A 222 6.05 1.09 -8.42
CA GLY A 222 6.51 0.80 -7.06
C GLY A 222 5.34 0.81 -6.09
N ASN A 223 5.51 1.41 -4.90
CA ASN A 223 4.50 1.47 -3.83
C ASN A 223 3.47 2.54 -4.17
N CYS A 224 2.51 2.21 -5.04
CA CYS A 224 1.51 3.17 -5.46
C CYS A 224 0.26 3.11 -4.60
N ASP A 225 -0.01 1.97 -3.96
CA ASP A 225 -1.14 1.78 -3.04
C ASP A 225 -2.46 2.21 -3.68
N ILE A 226 -2.62 1.83 -4.95
CA ILE A 226 -3.82 2.12 -5.75
C ILE A 226 -4.72 0.90 -5.66
N LYS A 227 -5.72 0.95 -4.78
CA LYS A 227 -6.71 -0.13 -4.58
C LYS A 227 -7.36 -0.61 -5.89
N ASP A 228 -7.50 0.29 -6.87
CA ASP A 228 -8.13 0.01 -8.15
C ASP A 228 -7.22 -0.74 -9.15
N LEU A 229 -5.91 -0.85 -8.87
CA LEU A 229 -4.97 -1.75 -9.57
C LEU A 229 -5.13 -3.19 -9.04
N SER A 230 -6.37 -3.67 -9.03
CA SER A 230 -6.77 -4.93 -8.40
C SER A 230 -6.68 -6.14 -9.34
N ARG A 231 -6.87 -7.34 -8.77
CA ARG A 231 -7.02 -8.57 -9.55
C ARG A 231 -8.04 -8.42 -10.67
N GLY A 232 -7.64 -8.77 -11.89
CA GLY A 232 -8.37 -8.55 -13.14
C GLY A 232 -7.94 -7.30 -13.92
N ALA A 233 -7.11 -6.42 -13.35
CA ALA A 233 -6.58 -5.24 -14.02
C ALA A 233 -5.48 -5.57 -15.04
N ARG A 234 -5.27 -4.64 -15.98
CA ARG A 234 -4.13 -4.65 -16.93
C ARG A 234 -3.33 -3.38 -16.77
N VAL A 235 -2.05 -3.51 -16.44
CA VAL A 235 -1.12 -2.38 -16.22
C VAL A 235 0.01 -2.36 -17.26
N PHE A 236 0.49 -1.18 -17.57
CA PHE A 236 1.53 -0.90 -18.56
C PHE A 236 2.68 -0.18 -17.89
N PHE A 237 3.76 -0.90 -17.57
CA PHE A 237 4.92 -0.36 -16.88
C PHE A 237 6.00 0.13 -17.86
N PRO A 238 6.61 1.29 -17.62
CA PRO A 238 7.83 1.70 -18.32
C PRO A 238 8.99 0.74 -17.99
N VAL A 239 9.78 0.39 -19.01
CA VAL A 239 10.97 -0.47 -18.89
C VAL A 239 12.23 0.39 -18.93
N TYR A 240 13.10 0.25 -17.93
CA TYR A 240 14.34 1.04 -17.82
C TYR A 240 15.62 0.24 -18.01
N VAL A 241 15.58 -1.08 -17.78
CA VAL A 241 16.72 -1.99 -17.95
C VAL A 241 16.35 -3.15 -18.86
N LYS A 242 17.34 -3.80 -19.46
CA LYS A 242 17.14 -5.01 -20.24
C LYS A 242 16.46 -6.09 -19.39
N GLY A 243 15.43 -6.73 -19.93
CA GLY A 243 14.60 -7.70 -19.22
C GLY A 243 13.52 -7.10 -18.33
N GLY A 244 13.50 -5.77 -18.11
CA GLY A 244 12.51 -5.08 -17.26
C GLY A 244 12.73 -5.26 -15.76
N GLY A 245 12.80 -6.50 -15.30
CA GLY A 245 12.93 -6.83 -13.88
C GLY A 245 11.70 -6.43 -13.09
N LEU A 246 10.58 -7.11 -13.34
CA LEU A 246 9.31 -6.87 -12.65
C LEU A 246 9.35 -7.50 -11.26
N SER A 247 9.05 -6.73 -10.22
CA SER A 247 8.86 -7.24 -8.86
C SER A 247 7.50 -6.85 -8.31
N VAL A 248 6.97 -7.69 -7.41
CA VAL A 248 5.67 -7.49 -6.75
C VAL A 248 5.74 -7.96 -5.30
N GLY A 249 5.00 -7.30 -4.42
CA GLY A 249 4.84 -7.67 -3.02
C GLY A 249 3.72 -6.85 -2.41
N ASP A 250 3.71 -6.73 -1.09
CA ASP A 250 2.84 -5.77 -0.40
C ASP A 250 1.36 -5.99 -0.76
N LEU A 251 0.89 -7.21 -0.56
CA LEU A 251 -0.45 -7.58 -1.01
C LEU A 251 -1.49 -7.10 -0.02
N HIS A 252 -2.54 -6.49 -0.57
CA HIS A 252 -3.64 -5.91 0.17
C HIS A 252 -4.90 -6.71 -0.11
N PHE A 253 -5.55 -7.22 0.93
CA PHE A 253 -6.88 -7.81 0.77
C PHE A 253 -7.94 -6.74 0.43
N SER A 254 -7.80 -5.56 1.04
CA SER A 254 -8.60 -4.36 0.75
C SER A 254 -7.94 -3.14 1.37
N GLN A 255 -8.14 -1.98 0.77
CA GLN A 255 -7.60 -0.69 1.21
C GLN A 255 -8.63 0.42 0.94
N GLY A 256 -8.60 1.48 1.76
CA GLY A 256 -9.24 2.76 1.44
C GLY A 256 -8.34 3.67 0.61
N ASP A 257 -8.94 4.63 -0.12
CA ASP A 257 -8.14 5.62 -0.86
C ASP A 257 -7.22 6.44 0.05
N GLY A 258 -5.99 6.64 -0.43
CA GLY A 258 -4.94 7.36 0.29
C GLY A 258 -4.29 6.59 1.43
N GLU A 259 -4.73 5.35 1.72
CA GLU A 259 -4.13 4.47 2.72
C GLU A 259 -3.82 5.21 4.02
N ILE A 260 -4.83 5.93 4.52
CA ILE A 260 -4.60 7.01 5.49
C ILE A 260 -3.95 6.52 6.79
N THR A 261 -4.02 5.22 7.10
CA THR A 261 -3.43 4.57 8.27
C THR A 261 -1.92 4.33 8.16
N PHE A 262 -1.35 4.35 6.96
CA PHE A 262 0.04 4.04 6.59
C PHE A 262 0.51 2.61 6.93
N CYS A 263 0.30 2.09 8.14
CA CYS A 263 0.37 0.65 8.43
C CYS A 263 -0.93 -0.02 8.00
N GLY A 264 -1.41 0.33 6.82
CA GLY A 264 -2.39 -0.46 6.12
C GLY A 264 -1.91 -0.64 4.71
N ALA A 265 -2.66 -1.29 3.84
CA ALA A 265 -4.07 -1.69 3.83
C ALA A 265 -4.56 -2.73 4.89
N ILE A 266 -5.39 -3.70 4.48
CA ILE A 266 -5.41 -5.02 5.11
C ILE A 266 -4.25 -5.83 4.50
N GLU A 267 -3.13 -5.80 5.20
CA GLU A 267 -1.85 -6.37 4.81
C GLU A 267 -1.86 -7.88 4.87
N MET A 268 -1.29 -8.55 3.86
CA MET A 268 -1.22 -10.01 3.83
C MET A 268 -0.01 -10.57 3.07
N ALA A 269 0.39 -11.77 3.47
CA ALA A 269 1.12 -12.68 2.60
C ALA A 269 0.17 -13.33 1.60
N GLY A 270 0.65 -13.66 0.41
CA GLY A 270 -0.23 -14.18 -0.62
C GLY A 270 0.47 -14.63 -1.89
N TRP A 271 -0.27 -14.54 -3.00
CA TRP A 271 0.20 -14.92 -4.32
C TRP A 271 -0.45 -14.04 -5.39
N VAL A 272 0.28 -13.84 -6.48
CA VAL A 272 -0.19 -13.13 -7.67
C VAL A 272 -0.06 -14.05 -8.88
N HIS A 273 -1.17 -14.35 -9.54
CA HIS A 273 -1.18 -14.98 -10.86
C HIS A 273 -1.21 -13.88 -11.92
N MET A 274 -0.17 -13.82 -12.76
CA MET A 274 -0.06 -12.79 -13.79
C MET A 274 0.34 -13.35 -15.14
N ARG A 275 0.07 -12.58 -16.20
CA ARG A 275 0.60 -12.78 -17.55
C ARG A 275 1.34 -11.53 -18.01
N VAL A 276 2.47 -11.71 -18.68
CA VAL A 276 3.30 -10.60 -19.16
C VAL A 276 3.41 -10.57 -20.69
N SER A 277 3.47 -9.39 -21.28
CA SER A 277 3.79 -9.18 -22.71
C SER A 277 4.44 -7.82 -22.93
N LEU A 278 4.81 -7.48 -24.16
CA LEU A 278 5.58 -6.27 -24.46
C LEU A 278 4.92 -5.40 -25.52
N ILE A 279 5.04 -4.09 -25.35
CA ILE A 279 4.84 -3.10 -26.40
C ILE A 279 6.18 -2.45 -26.69
N LYS A 280 6.77 -2.80 -27.84
CA LYS A 280 8.10 -2.33 -28.22
C LYS A 280 8.13 -0.81 -28.43
N GLY A 281 9.06 -0.11 -27.78
CA GLY A 281 9.15 1.36 -27.79
C GLY A 281 7.89 2.05 -27.27
N GLY A 282 7.14 1.39 -26.39
CA GLY A 282 5.84 1.86 -25.94
C GLY A 282 5.88 3.17 -25.16
N MET A 283 6.97 3.46 -24.44
CA MET A 283 7.10 4.71 -23.68
C MET A 283 7.07 5.93 -24.60
N GLU A 284 7.81 5.91 -25.69
CA GLU A 284 7.82 7.01 -26.67
C GLU A 284 6.50 7.07 -27.44
N LYS A 285 6.00 5.93 -27.94
CA LYS A 285 4.77 5.85 -28.74
C LYS A 285 3.54 6.43 -28.03
N TYR A 286 3.46 6.29 -26.71
CA TYR A 286 2.33 6.72 -25.89
C TYR A 286 2.68 7.81 -24.88
N ALA A 287 3.88 8.40 -24.97
CA ALA A 287 4.38 9.43 -24.04
C ALA A 287 4.25 9.03 -22.55
N ILE A 288 4.55 7.78 -22.23
CA ILE A 288 4.43 7.24 -20.88
C ILE A 288 5.58 7.72 -20.01
N LYS A 289 5.23 8.38 -18.90
CA LYS A 289 6.16 8.74 -17.83
C LYS A 289 5.97 7.84 -16.60
N ASN A 290 4.75 7.81 -16.08
CA ASN A 290 4.30 6.95 -14.98
C ASN A 290 3.43 5.82 -15.56
N PRO A 291 3.27 4.68 -14.85
CA PRO A 291 2.42 3.60 -15.34
C PRO A 291 0.99 4.06 -15.61
N ILE A 292 0.35 3.41 -16.58
CA ILE A 292 -1.09 3.53 -16.83
C ILE A 292 -1.72 2.14 -16.70
N PHE A 293 -3.01 2.07 -16.37
CA PHE A 293 -3.70 0.78 -16.27
C PHE A 293 -5.17 0.88 -16.64
N LYS A 294 -5.77 -0.27 -16.93
CA LYS A 294 -7.21 -0.48 -17.03
C LYS A 294 -7.66 -1.22 -15.76
N PRO A 295 -8.67 -0.72 -15.02
CA PRO A 295 -9.13 -1.35 -13.80
C PRO A 295 -9.77 -2.71 -14.09
N SER A 296 -9.94 -3.50 -13.04
CA SER A 296 -10.56 -4.82 -13.10
C SER A 296 -12.02 -4.76 -13.54
N PRO A 297 -12.51 -5.75 -14.33
CA PRO A 297 -13.94 -5.95 -14.55
C PRO A 297 -14.65 -6.60 -13.35
N ILE A 298 -13.92 -7.03 -12.31
CA ILE A 298 -14.45 -7.72 -11.13
C ILE A 298 -14.03 -6.93 -9.89
N THR A 299 -14.96 -6.13 -9.36
CA THR A 299 -14.77 -5.33 -8.14
C THR A 299 -16.00 -5.44 -7.23
N PRO A 300 -15.86 -5.18 -5.91
CA PRO A 300 -17.02 -5.00 -5.04
C PRO A 300 -17.92 -3.87 -5.57
N ALA A 301 -19.21 -4.17 -5.74
CA ALA A 301 -20.16 -3.27 -6.41
C ALA A 301 -20.95 -2.40 -5.41
N TYR A 302 -20.26 -1.79 -4.45
CA TYR A 302 -20.86 -0.84 -3.51
C TYR A 302 -21.22 0.47 -4.21
N LYS A 303 -22.42 0.99 -3.92
CA LYS A 303 -23.01 2.14 -4.63
C LYS A 303 -23.76 3.10 -3.70
N ASP A 304 -24.17 2.66 -2.52
CA ASP A 304 -24.85 3.49 -1.53
C ASP A 304 -23.82 4.16 -0.60
N PHE A 305 -23.28 5.29 -1.06
CA PHE A 305 -22.26 6.04 -0.35
C PHE A 305 -22.86 7.15 0.51
N LEU A 306 -22.38 7.26 1.75
CA LEU A 306 -22.45 8.50 2.51
C LEU A 306 -21.15 9.28 2.28
N ILE A 307 -21.27 10.51 1.79
CA ILE A 307 -20.13 11.31 1.29
C ILE A 307 -19.85 12.47 2.26
N PHE A 308 -18.58 12.58 2.67
CA PHE A 308 -18.09 13.60 3.60
C PHE A 308 -17.18 14.58 2.85
N GLU A 309 -17.32 15.88 3.13
CA GLU A 309 -16.54 16.93 2.50
C GLU A 309 -15.45 17.47 3.45
N GLY A 310 -14.40 18.02 2.86
CA GLY A 310 -13.38 18.79 3.57
C GLY A 310 -12.76 19.86 2.68
N ILE A 311 -12.23 20.91 3.30
CA ILE A 311 -11.64 22.07 2.63
C ILE A 311 -10.23 22.37 3.14
N SER A 312 -9.49 23.23 2.45
CA SER A 312 -8.12 23.66 2.80
C SER A 312 -8.04 24.58 4.05
N VAL A 313 -8.75 24.23 5.12
CA VAL A 313 -8.72 24.87 6.43
C VAL A 313 -8.44 23.78 7.46
N ASP A 314 -7.39 23.95 8.26
CA ASP A 314 -6.98 22.91 9.22
C ASP A 314 -7.78 22.94 10.52
N GLU A 315 -7.50 21.99 11.40
CA GLU A 315 -8.16 21.79 12.69
C GLU A 315 -8.04 23.01 13.63
N GLY A 316 -7.02 23.85 13.43
CA GLY A 316 -6.82 25.09 14.17
C GLY A 316 -7.56 26.29 13.54
N GLY A 317 -8.28 26.08 12.45
CA GLY A 317 -8.95 27.14 11.67
C GLY A 317 -8.00 27.94 10.79
N LYS A 318 -6.75 27.49 10.58
CA LYS A 318 -5.80 28.20 9.72
C LYS A 318 -6.12 27.91 8.26
N GLN A 319 -6.19 28.98 7.47
CA GLN A 319 -6.37 28.94 6.02
C GLN A 319 -5.09 28.47 5.32
N HIS A 320 -5.22 27.46 4.45
CA HIS A 320 -4.20 27.04 3.48
C HIS A 320 -4.62 27.40 2.05
N TYR A 321 -3.71 27.38 1.09
CA TYR A 321 -4.02 27.75 -0.30
C TYR A 321 -4.02 26.52 -1.21
N LEU A 322 -5.21 26.16 -1.71
CA LEU A 322 -5.44 25.01 -2.61
C LEU A 322 -4.72 23.73 -2.15
N ASP A 323 -4.86 23.42 -0.87
CA ASP A 323 -4.22 22.26 -0.24
C ASP A 323 -5.21 21.10 -0.14
N VAL A 324 -5.04 20.11 -1.02
CA VAL A 324 -5.85 18.89 -1.07
C VAL A 324 -5.52 17.95 0.09
N ASN A 325 -4.30 17.97 0.63
CA ASN A 325 -3.92 17.13 1.78
C ASN A 325 -4.73 17.55 3.02
N VAL A 326 -4.76 18.86 3.29
CA VAL A 326 -5.58 19.41 4.39
C VAL A 326 -7.06 19.16 4.14
N ALA A 327 -7.54 19.38 2.91
CA ALA A 327 -8.95 19.13 2.57
C ALA A 327 -9.36 17.67 2.79
N TYR A 328 -8.56 16.70 2.34
CA TYR A 328 -8.87 15.29 2.53
C TYR A 328 -8.78 14.86 4.00
N ARG A 329 -7.88 15.47 4.77
CA ARG A 329 -7.79 15.28 6.23
C ARG A 329 -9.09 15.67 6.91
N GLN A 330 -9.64 16.83 6.57
CA GLN A 330 -10.93 17.28 7.11
C GLN A 330 -12.08 16.34 6.73
N ALA A 331 -12.13 15.86 5.48
CA ALA A 331 -13.16 14.92 5.05
C ALA A 331 -13.12 13.60 5.86
N CYS A 332 -11.91 13.06 6.09
CA CYS A 332 -11.70 11.87 6.92
C CYS A 332 -12.10 12.11 8.39
N LEU A 333 -11.69 13.24 8.98
CA LEU A 333 -12.05 13.61 10.35
C LEU A 333 -13.57 13.75 10.52
N ASN A 334 -14.26 14.33 9.54
CA ASN A 334 -15.72 14.43 9.52
C ASN A 334 -16.39 13.05 9.50
N ALA A 335 -15.88 12.12 8.70
CA ALA A 335 -16.37 10.73 8.68
C ALA A 335 -16.12 10.01 10.02
N ILE A 336 -14.96 10.21 10.64
CA ILE A 336 -14.63 9.65 11.96
C ILE A 336 -15.58 10.18 13.04
N GLU A 337 -15.83 11.50 13.09
CA GLU A 337 -16.76 12.09 14.05
C GLU A 337 -18.21 11.61 13.85
N TYR A 338 -18.59 11.33 12.60
CA TYR A 338 -19.88 10.74 12.27
C TYR A 338 -20.00 9.31 12.81
N LEU A 339 -19.03 8.44 12.51
CA LEU A 339 -19.02 7.04 12.97
C LEU A 339 -19.01 6.91 14.49
N LYS A 340 -18.34 7.83 15.20
CA LYS A 340 -18.38 7.90 16.68
C LYS A 340 -19.79 8.07 17.23
N LYS A 341 -20.74 8.64 16.48
CA LYS A 341 -22.15 8.77 16.92
C LYS A 341 -22.90 7.44 16.95
N PHE A 342 -22.43 6.44 16.20
CA PHE A 342 -22.97 5.08 16.18
C PHE A 342 -22.30 4.14 17.19
N GLY A 343 -21.30 4.65 17.94
CA GLY A 343 -20.65 3.96 19.05
C GLY A 343 -19.24 3.47 18.79
N TYR A 344 -18.72 3.62 17.57
CA TYR A 344 -17.32 3.29 17.26
C TYR A 344 -16.35 4.18 18.06
N SER A 345 -15.20 3.61 18.43
CA SER A 345 -14.05 4.40 18.87
C SER A 345 -13.48 5.19 17.69
N GLY A 346 -12.70 6.24 17.98
CA GLY A 346 -11.98 6.96 16.92
C GLY A 346 -10.99 6.07 16.17
N ALA A 347 -10.37 5.11 16.88
CA ALA A 347 -9.43 4.16 16.31
C ALA A 347 -10.15 3.19 15.35
N GLN A 348 -11.27 2.60 15.77
CA GLN A 348 -12.08 1.74 14.90
C GLN A 348 -12.51 2.45 13.62
N ALA A 349 -12.98 3.70 13.74
CA ALA A 349 -13.35 4.50 12.58
C ALA A 349 -12.14 4.77 11.66
N TYR A 350 -10.99 5.15 12.22
CA TYR A 350 -9.79 5.43 11.42
C TYR A 350 -9.25 4.18 10.71
N SER A 351 -9.17 3.04 11.41
CA SER A 351 -8.77 1.76 10.81
C SER A 351 -9.72 1.32 9.72
N LEU A 352 -11.03 1.50 9.93
CA LEU A 352 -12.03 1.20 8.92
C LEU A 352 -11.82 2.01 7.64
N LEU A 353 -11.52 3.30 7.74
CA LEU A 353 -11.22 4.16 6.58
C LEU A 353 -9.90 3.79 5.88
N GLY A 354 -8.95 3.16 6.56
CA GLY A 354 -7.74 2.60 5.93
C GLY A 354 -7.96 1.26 5.22
N CYS A 355 -8.96 0.48 5.62
CA CYS A 355 -9.17 -0.90 5.18
C CYS A 355 -10.33 -1.07 4.19
N ALA A 356 -11.50 -0.51 4.51
CA ALA A 356 -12.68 -0.62 3.67
C ALA A 356 -12.48 0.16 2.36
N PRO A 357 -13.12 -0.24 1.25
CA PRO A 357 -12.93 0.38 -0.06
C PRO A 357 -13.65 1.74 -0.19
N VAL A 358 -13.34 2.65 0.73
CA VAL A 358 -13.78 4.05 0.70
C VAL A 358 -13.14 4.78 -0.49
N GLN A 359 -13.85 5.78 -1.02
CA GLN A 359 -13.32 6.58 -2.14
C GLN A 359 -12.81 7.93 -1.64
N GLY A 360 -11.70 8.39 -2.21
CA GLY A 360 -11.11 9.69 -1.95
C GLY A 360 -11.03 10.49 -3.24
N HIS A 361 -11.79 11.58 -3.34
CA HIS A 361 -11.83 12.38 -4.56
C HIS A 361 -11.24 13.77 -4.35
N ILE A 362 -10.31 14.15 -5.24
CA ILE A 362 -9.97 15.55 -5.50
C ILE A 362 -11.15 16.17 -6.25
N SER A 363 -12.13 16.68 -5.52
CA SER A 363 -13.42 17.09 -6.08
C SER A 363 -13.33 18.47 -6.76
N GLY A 364 -12.61 19.40 -6.14
CA GLY A 364 -12.31 20.72 -6.70
C GLY A 364 -10.93 21.21 -6.25
N VAL A 365 -10.15 21.80 -7.17
CA VAL A 365 -8.77 22.23 -6.90
C VAL A 365 -8.47 23.63 -7.46
N VAL A 366 -9.50 24.41 -7.76
CA VAL A 366 -9.37 25.70 -8.48
C VAL A 366 -10.04 26.87 -7.76
N ASP A 367 -10.99 26.61 -6.88
CA ASP A 367 -11.79 27.65 -6.23
C ASP A 367 -11.03 28.29 -5.07
N ILE A 368 -10.32 29.38 -5.37
CA ILE A 368 -9.51 30.05 -4.36
C ILE A 368 -10.36 30.53 -3.16
N PRO A 369 -9.90 30.32 -1.91
CA PRO A 369 -8.61 29.73 -1.54
C PRO A 369 -8.63 28.20 -1.33
N ASN A 370 -9.79 27.53 -1.40
CA ASN A 370 -9.99 26.19 -0.88
C ASN A 370 -10.08 25.12 -1.97
N SER A 371 -9.25 24.09 -1.87
CA SER A 371 -9.59 22.82 -2.50
C SER A 371 -10.75 22.17 -1.77
N CYS A 372 -11.55 21.39 -2.49
CA CYS A 372 -12.57 20.52 -1.94
C CYS A 372 -12.17 19.06 -2.20
N ALA A 373 -12.09 18.28 -1.13
CA ALA A 373 -11.89 16.84 -1.21
C ALA A 373 -13.09 16.13 -0.57
N THR A 374 -13.42 14.94 -1.08
CA THR A 374 -14.51 14.13 -0.53
C THR A 374 -14.06 12.72 -0.18
N LEU A 375 -14.64 12.18 0.90
CA LEU A 375 -14.49 10.81 1.36
C LEU A 375 -15.84 10.10 1.25
N TRP A 376 -15.91 9.00 0.52
CA TRP A 376 -17.14 8.27 0.26
C TRP A 376 -17.11 6.96 1.03
N LEU A 377 -17.97 6.83 2.03
CA LEU A 377 -18.10 5.64 2.86
C LEU A 377 -19.22 4.75 2.31
N PRO A 378 -18.92 3.53 1.81
CA PRO A 378 -19.96 2.61 1.36
C PRO A 378 -20.76 2.13 2.56
N THR A 379 -22.04 2.48 2.62
CA THR A 379 -22.91 2.15 3.76
C THR A 379 -23.28 0.66 3.79
N GLU A 380 -23.14 -0.05 2.69
CA GLU A 380 -23.46 -1.47 2.58
C GLU A 380 -22.49 -2.40 3.32
N ILE A 381 -21.37 -1.88 3.84
CA ILE A 381 -20.41 -2.67 4.62
C ILE A 381 -20.87 -2.89 6.06
N PHE A 382 -21.86 -2.14 6.53
CA PHE A 382 -22.40 -2.22 7.88
C PHE A 382 -23.62 -3.16 7.93
N ASP A 383 -23.77 -3.91 9.02
CA ASP A 383 -24.96 -4.76 9.25
C ASP A 383 -26.14 -3.99 9.89
N PHE A 384 -26.00 -2.68 10.06
CA PHE A 384 -27.03 -1.73 10.50
C PHE A 384 -27.02 -0.46 9.65
N ASP A 385 -28.14 0.25 9.62
CA ASP A 385 -28.29 1.49 8.87
C ASP A 385 -27.52 2.65 9.52
N ILE A 386 -26.62 3.25 8.76
CA ILE A 386 -25.86 4.44 9.16
C ILE A 386 -26.34 5.72 8.47
N GLN A 387 -27.47 5.70 7.77
CA GLN A 387 -28.00 6.87 7.09
C GLN A 387 -28.54 7.92 8.08
N PRO A 388 -28.40 9.22 7.80
CA PRO A 388 -29.04 10.27 8.60
C PRO A 388 -30.57 10.13 8.59
N SER A 389 -31.18 10.24 9.78
CA SER A 389 -32.64 10.27 9.92
C SER A 389 -33.10 11.35 10.89
N ALA A 390 -34.38 11.71 10.84
CA ALA A 390 -34.97 12.70 11.76
C ALA A 390 -34.91 12.28 13.24
N ALA A 391 -34.74 10.98 13.53
CA ALA A 391 -34.60 10.46 14.89
C ALA A 391 -33.17 10.63 15.45
N GLY A 392 -32.20 10.98 14.59
CA GLY A 392 -30.78 10.97 14.94
C GLY A 392 -30.18 9.55 14.96
N PRO A 393 -28.86 9.44 15.22
CA PRO A 393 -28.16 8.16 15.22
C PRO A 393 -28.48 7.32 16.46
N VAL A 394 -28.56 6.01 16.28
CA VAL A 394 -28.65 5.03 17.37
C VAL A 394 -27.25 4.46 17.62
N LYS A 395 -26.86 4.32 18.89
CA LYS A 395 -25.59 3.66 19.24
C LYS A 395 -25.75 2.14 19.10
N HIS A 396 -25.27 1.59 17.99
CA HIS A 396 -25.28 0.16 17.71
C HIS A 396 -24.08 -0.55 18.35
N ILE A 397 -22.92 0.12 18.39
CA ILE A 397 -21.68 -0.43 18.95
C ILE A 397 -21.62 -0.14 20.46
N LYS A 398 -21.35 -1.19 21.25
CA LYS A 398 -21.45 -1.16 22.72
C LYS A 398 -20.13 -0.80 23.44
N GLY A 399 -19.01 -0.75 22.71
CA GLY A 399 -17.69 -0.37 23.24
C GLY A 399 -17.03 -1.45 24.10
N ASP A 400 -17.42 -2.71 23.92
CA ASP A 400 -16.88 -3.89 24.60
C ASP A 400 -15.56 -4.40 24.00
N VAL A 401 -15.29 -4.07 22.73
CA VAL A 401 -14.04 -4.34 22.03
C VAL A 401 -13.53 -3.06 21.36
N ASP A 402 -12.21 -2.88 21.36
CA ASP A 402 -11.51 -1.80 20.67
C ASP A 402 -10.19 -2.33 20.07
N MET A 403 -9.49 -1.50 19.30
CA MET A 403 -8.18 -1.84 18.76
C MET A 403 -7.10 -1.88 19.86
N PRO A 404 -6.23 -2.91 19.90
CA PRO A 404 -5.00 -2.90 20.67
C PRO A 404 -4.23 -1.58 20.52
N LEU A 405 -3.69 -1.05 21.63
CA LEU A 405 -2.93 0.20 21.67
C LEU A 405 -1.65 0.01 22.47
N SER A 406 -0.53 0.42 21.89
CA SER A 406 0.79 0.40 22.51
C SER A 406 1.34 1.81 22.61
N ARG A 407 1.64 2.23 23.83
CA ARG A 407 2.29 3.53 24.10
C ARG A 407 3.78 3.44 23.83
N ASP A 408 4.36 4.59 23.48
CA ASP A 408 5.82 4.73 23.38
C ASP A 408 6.48 4.48 24.74
N ARG A 409 7.72 3.98 24.69
CA ARG A 409 8.51 3.62 25.88
C ARG A 409 9.31 4.79 26.43
#